data_AF-A0A131ZBG2-F1
#
_entry.id   AF-A0A131ZBG2-F1
#
_cell.length_a   1.000
_cell.length_b   1.000
_cell.length_c   1.000
_cell.angle_alpha   90.00
_cell.angle_beta   90.00
_cell.angle_gamma   90.00
#
_symmetry.space_group_name_H-M   'P 1'
#
loop_
_entity.id
_entity.type
_entity.pdbx_description
1 polymer ?
#
loop_
_entity_poly.entity_id
_entity_poly.type
_entity_poly.pdbx_seq_one_letter_code
_entity_poly.pdbx_strand_id
1 'polypeptide(L)'
;GASEFSVELYKSGFFYIGNTFYNDMSDPSCRDYSKVIVEWAQNPRREIGPFNVADMANTKISDLELRLGYPYVYVHQGYCEHLVVFSDMRMLHPHDSQCMSDYPMALKTFPCGKRVFCMLCHQSTAKWVTYENERVLSDPYFFCDVCFRSYNYTADNKKIGKFRAAPFLDWNTVL
;
A
#
# COMPACT_ATOMS: atom_id res chain seq x y z
N GLY A 1 -12.02 -4.16 0.15
CA GLY A 1 -13.18 -3.38 0.64
C GLY A 1 -13.24 -2.02 -0.04
N ALA A 2 -13.00 -0.91 0.67
CA ALA A 2 -13.01 0.43 0.08
C ALA A 2 -11.78 0.76 -0.80
N SER A 3 -10.64 0.10 -0.58
CA SER A 3 -9.41 0.32 -1.35
C SER A 3 -9.36 -0.40 -2.70
N GLU A 4 -10.17 -1.43 -2.91
CA GLU A 4 -10.22 -2.15 -4.20
C GLU A 4 -11.09 -1.40 -5.21
N PHE A 5 -12.20 -0.80 -4.78
CA PHE A 5 -13.08 0.01 -5.64
C PHE A 5 -12.41 1.31 -6.13
N SER A 6 -11.52 1.93 -5.34
CA SER A 6 -10.86 3.18 -5.76
C SER A 6 -9.74 2.97 -6.78
N VAL A 7 -9.06 1.81 -6.73
CA VAL A 7 -8.02 1.44 -7.69
C VAL A 7 -8.61 1.18 -9.08
N GLU A 8 -9.86 0.72 -9.18
CA GLU A 8 -10.53 0.52 -10.47
C GLU A 8 -10.94 1.82 -11.17
N LEU A 9 -11.25 2.89 -10.42
CA LEU A 9 -11.66 4.17 -11.00
C LEU A 9 -10.50 5.10 -11.37
N TYR A 10 -9.41 5.09 -10.60
CA TYR A 10 -8.27 6.00 -10.78
C TYR A 10 -6.97 5.21 -10.96
N LYS A 11 -6.81 4.67 -12.16
CA LYS A 11 -5.73 3.74 -12.53
C LYS A 11 -4.37 4.40 -12.75
N SER A 12 -4.34 5.72 -12.92
CA SER A 12 -3.10 6.43 -13.25
C SER A 12 -2.21 6.58 -12.01
N GLY A 13 -0.91 6.49 -12.24
CA GLY A 13 0.12 6.76 -11.25
C GLY A 13 1.49 6.90 -11.88
N PHE A 14 2.48 7.28 -11.09
CA PHE A 14 3.87 7.28 -11.51
C PHE A 14 4.81 7.01 -10.35
N PHE A 15 5.98 6.46 -10.65
CA PHE A 15 7.15 6.54 -9.78
C PHE A 15 8.04 7.70 -10.21
N TYR A 16 8.53 8.47 -9.25
CA TYR A 16 9.60 9.43 -9.47
C TYR A 16 10.87 8.90 -8.80
N ILE A 17 11.79 8.42 -9.62
CA ILE A 17 13.05 7.78 -9.20
C ILE A 17 14.21 8.51 -9.87
N GLY A 18 15.12 9.04 -9.06
CA GLY A 18 16.24 9.86 -9.53
C GLY A 18 15.73 11.18 -10.12
N ASN A 19 15.86 11.32 -11.44
CA ASN A 19 15.41 12.50 -12.21
C ASN A 19 14.36 12.13 -13.28
N THR A 20 13.70 10.97 -13.11
CA THR A 20 12.82 10.39 -14.12
C THR A 20 11.45 10.08 -13.54
N PHE A 21 10.40 10.50 -14.25
CA PHE A 21 9.03 10.07 -14.03
C PHE A 21 8.72 8.81 -14.85
N TYR A 22 8.37 7.72 -14.18
CA TYR A 22 7.94 6.46 -14.78
C TYR A 22 6.42 6.37 -14.68
N ASN A 23 5.71 6.76 -15.73
CA ASN A 23 4.24 6.83 -15.72
C ASN A 23 3.60 5.47 -16.02
N ASP A 24 2.53 5.14 -15.30
CA ASP A 24 1.65 4.02 -15.64
C ASP A 24 0.81 4.37 -16.85
N MET A 25 1.14 3.74 -17.99
CA MET A 25 0.38 3.84 -19.22
C MET A 25 -0.18 2.47 -19.65
N SER A 26 -0.31 1.54 -18.70
CA SER A 26 -0.74 0.15 -18.96
C SER A 26 -2.21 0.04 -19.39
N ASP A 27 -3.04 1.01 -19.00
CA ASP A 27 -4.45 1.11 -19.39
C ASP A 27 -4.68 2.36 -20.26
N PRO A 28 -5.47 2.28 -21.36
CA PRO A 28 -5.77 3.43 -22.20
C PRO A 28 -6.45 4.61 -21.49
N SER A 29 -7.07 4.38 -20.33
CA SER A 29 -7.66 5.42 -19.49
C SER A 29 -6.64 6.14 -18.59
N CYS A 30 -5.41 5.63 -18.50
CA CYS A 30 -4.36 6.26 -17.72
C CYS A 30 -3.95 7.62 -18.29
N ARG A 31 -3.66 8.55 -17.38
CA ARG A 31 -3.21 9.91 -17.68
C ARG A 31 -1.79 10.08 -17.15
N ASP A 32 -0.97 10.76 -17.95
CA ASP A 32 0.34 11.21 -17.53
C ASP A 32 0.19 12.35 -16.51
N TYR A 33 0.31 12.01 -15.23
CA TYR A 33 0.31 12.97 -14.14
C TYR A 33 1.61 13.79 -14.07
N SER A 34 2.72 13.27 -14.58
CA SER A 34 4.00 13.97 -14.56
C SER A 34 4.01 15.19 -15.48
N LYS A 35 3.20 15.19 -16.55
CA LYS A 35 3.16 16.24 -17.57
C LYS A 35 3.07 17.66 -16.99
N VAL A 36 2.15 17.89 -16.04
CA VAL A 36 1.97 19.22 -15.43
C VAL A 36 3.19 19.64 -14.62
N ILE A 37 3.89 18.69 -13.99
CA ILE A 37 5.11 18.94 -13.22
C ILE A 37 6.27 19.26 -14.16
N VAL A 38 6.40 18.51 -15.26
CA VAL A 38 7.43 18.72 -16.28
C VAL A 38 7.25 20.08 -16.95
N GLU A 39 6.04 20.43 -17.38
CA GLU A 39 5.71 21.74 -17.96
C GLU A 39 5.96 22.87 -16.96
N TRP A 40 5.57 22.67 -15.69
CA TRP A 40 5.89 23.61 -14.62
C TRP A 40 7.41 23.75 -14.42
N ALA A 41 8.21 22.71 -14.55
CA ALA A 41 9.66 22.79 -14.36
C ALA A 41 10.39 23.59 -15.46
N GLN A 42 9.81 23.71 -16.65
CA GLN A 42 10.46 24.35 -17.82
C GLN A 42 10.78 25.84 -17.65
N ASN A 43 10.25 26.52 -16.63
CA ASN A 43 10.61 27.92 -16.38
C ASN A 43 12.05 28.03 -15.87
N PRO A 44 12.96 28.71 -16.61
CA PRO A 44 14.37 28.78 -16.23
C PRO A 44 14.62 29.40 -14.85
N ARG A 45 13.70 30.23 -14.35
CA ARG A 45 13.82 30.84 -13.01
C ARG A 45 13.67 29.86 -11.86
N ARG A 46 13.20 28.63 -12.12
CA ARG A 46 12.97 27.62 -11.09
C ARG A 46 14.19 26.77 -10.79
N GLU A 47 15.16 26.75 -11.71
CA GLU A 47 16.42 25.98 -11.56
C GLU A 47 16.18 24.51 -11.19
N ILE A 48 15.09 23.93 -11.70
CA ILE A 48 14.69 22.55 -11.46
C ILE A 48 14.45 21.81 -12.78
N GLY A 49 14.87 20.55 -12.83
CA GLY A 49 14.91 19.76 -14.06
C GLY A 49 16.14 20.11 -14.93
N PRO A 50 16.10 19.78 -16.24
CA PRO A 50 15.01 19.10 -16.94
C PRO A 50 14.76 17.70 -16.37
N PHE A 51 13.50 17.29 -16.31
CA PHE A 51 13.11 15.95 -15.89
C PHE A 51 12.99 15.01 -17.09
N ASN A 52 13.29 13.74 -16.88
CA ASN A 52 13.05 12.69 -17.86
C ASN A 52 11.67 12.07 -17.65
N VAL A 53 11.11 11.50 -18.72
CA VAL A 53 9.85 10.73 -18.68
C VAL A 53 10.06 9.40 -19.37
N ALA A 54 9.59 8.32 -18.75
CA ALA A 54 9.66 6.97 -19.27
C ALA A 54 8.34 6.22 -19.00
N ASP A 55 8.09 5.18 -19.79
CA ASP A 55 6.97 4.27 -19.59
C ASP A 55 7.31 3.25 -18.50
N MET A 56 6.47 3.18 -17.47
CA MET A 56 6.66 2.25 -16.36
C MET A 56 6.54 0.78 -16.82
N ALA A 57 5.62 0.47 -17.74
CA ALA A 57 5.37 -0.91 -18.14
C ALA A 57 6.58 -1.56 -18.84
N ASN A 58 7.40 -0.74 -19.51
CA ASN A 58 8.58 -1.16 -20.24
C ASN A 58 9.90 -0.95 -19.47
N THR A 59 9.84 -0.50 -18.21
CA THR A 59 11.03 -0.28 -17.38
C THR A 59 11.17 -1.38 -16.34
N LYS A 60 12.29 -2.11 -16.34
CA LYS A 60 12.58 -3.12 -15.31
C LYS A 60 13.29 -2.46 -14.13
N ILE A 61 13.19 -3.07 -12.95
CA ILE A 61 13.95 -2.65 -11.76
C ILE A 61 15.47 -2.64 -12.04
N SER A 62 15.96 -3.57 -12.87
CA SER A 62 17.37 -3.63 -13.30
C SER A 62 17.83 -2.45 -14.13
N ASP A 63 16.89 -1.69 -14.72
CA ASP A 63 17.19 -0.55 -15.59
C ASP A 63 17.30 0.75 -14.78
N LEU A 64 17.00 0.70 -13.47
CA LEU A 64 16.97 1.86 -12.59
C LEU A 64 18.33 2.13 -11.94
N GLU A 65 18.72 3.40 -11.89
CA GLU A 65 19.85 3.84 -11.06
C GLU A 65 19.34 4.14 -9.64
N LEU A 66 19.57 3.20 -8.72
CA LEU A 66 19.04 3.24 -7.36
C LEU A 66 20.11 3.54 -6.32
N ARG A 67 19.72 4.32 -5.30
CA ARG A 67 20.49 4.53 -4.07
C ARG A 67 19.77 3.82 -2.93
N LEU A 68 20.45 2.83 -2.33
CA LEU A 68 19.86 2.10 -1.21
C LEU A 68 19.61 3.03 -0.02
N GLY A 69 18.43 2.89 0.58
CA GLY A 69 17.97 3.73 1.70
C GLY A 69 17.51 5.14 1.31
N TYR A 70 17.64 5.54 0.04
CA TYR A 70 17.15 6.84 -0.42
C TYR A 70 15.64 6.80 -0.70
N PRO A 71 14.86 7.80 -0.25
CA PRO A 71 13.42 7.85 -0.49
C PRO A 71 13.10 8.34 -1.90
N TYR A 72 12.30 7.55 -2.61
CA TYR A 72 11.66 7.90 -3.88
C TYR A 72 10.16 8.11 -3.69
N VAL A 73 9.47 8.60 -4.71
CA VAL A 73 8.05 8.94 -4.63
C VAL A 73 7.25 8.03 -5.56
N TYR A 74 6.12 7.55 -5.07
CA TYR A 74 5.05 6.96 -5.86
C TYR A 74 3.77 7.78 -5.67
N VAL A 75 3.14 8.16 -6.77
CA VAL A 75 1.86 8.88 -6.75
C VAL A 75 0.82 8.04 -7.48
N HIS A 76 -0.38 7.91 -6.89
CA HIS A 76 -1.54 7.30 -7.51
C HIS A 76 -2.83 8.02 -7.09
N GLN A 77 -3.95 7.68 -7.73
CA GLN A 77 -5.26 8.28 -7.42
C GLN A 77 -5.26 9.83 -7.47
N GLY A 78 -4.41 10.42 -8.30
CA GLY A 78 -4.29 11.86 -8.55
C GLY A 78 -3.56 12.68 -7.49
N TYR A 79 -3.59 12.27 -6.21
CA TYR A 79 -3.00 13.06 -5.11
C TYR A 79 -2.44 12.19 -3.97
N CYS A 80 -2.54 10.87 -4.06
CA CYS A 80 -2.06 10.00 -2.99
C CYS A 80 -0.57 9.74 -3.19
N GLU A 81 0.25 10.34 -2.33
CA GLU A 81 1.71 10.27 -2.40
C GLU A 81 2.26 9.30 -1.34
N HIS A 82 3.18 8.45 -1.77
CA HIS A 82 3.86 7.47 -0.93
C HIS A 82 5.36 7.50 -1.14
N LEU A 83 6.11 7.33 -0.05
CA LEU A 83 7.54 7.10 -0.13
C LEU A 83 7.82 5.63 -0.43
N VAL A 84 8.74 5.41 -1.35
CA VAL A 84 9.23 4.09 -1.76
C VAL A 84 10.73 4.04 -1.53
N VAL A 85 11.20 3.02 -0.82
CA VAL A 85 12.61 2.88 -0.43
C VAL A 85 13.10 1.50 -0.81
N PHE A 86 14.12 1.44 -1.66
CA PHE A 86 14.90 0.24 -1.88
C PHE A 86 15.89 0.11 -0.72
N SER A 87 15.57 -0.74 0.24
CA SER A 87 16.29 -0.79 1.52
C SER A 87 17.55 -1.65 1.46
N ASP A 88 17.53 -2.69 0.64
CA ASP A 88 18.60 -3.69 0.56
C ASP A 88 18.64 -4.32 -0.84
N MET A 89 19.79 -4.87 -1.21
CA MET A 89 20.02 -5.62 -2.44
C MET A 89 21.01 -6.75 -2.17
N ARG A 90 20.62 -7.98 -2.52
CA ARG A 90 21.47 -9.17 -2.34
C ARG A 90 21.36 -10.09 -3.54
N MET A 91 22.39 -10.92 -3.72
CA MET A 91 22.36 -12.02 -4.69
C MET A 91 21.32 -13.08 -4.29
N LEU A 92 20.78 -13.77 -5.29
CA LEU A 92 19.90 -14.91 -5.08
C LEU A 92 20.65 -16.01 -4.31
N HIS A 93 20.12 -16.39 -3.16
CA HIS A 93 20.68 -17.40 -2.28
C HIS A 93 20.11 -18.79 -2.65
N PRO A 94 20.86 -19.89 -2.48
CA PRO A 94 20.35 -21.25 -2.71
C PRO A 94 19.12 -21.66 -1.87
N HIS A 95 18.80 -20.89 -0.82
CA HIS A 95 17.61 -21.10 0.02
C HIS A 95 16.42 -20.22 -0.36
N ASP A 96 16.60 -19.29 -1.30
CA ASP A 96 15.47 -18.54 -1.86
C ASP A 96 14.69 -19.41 -2.84
N SER A 97 13.45 -19.01 -3.15
CA SER A 97 12.75 -19.65 -4.27
C SER A 97 13.54 -19.46 -5.56
N GLN A 98 13.79 -20.59 -6.25
CA GLN A 98 14.39 -20.63 -7.57
C GLN A 98 13.32 -20.54 -8.68
N CYS A 99 12.03 -20.57 -8.32
CA CYS A 99 10.94 -20.48 -9.28
C CYS A 99 10.59 -19.01 -9.53
N MET A 100 10.64 -18.58 -10.80
CA MET A 100 10.40 -17.17 -11.15
C MET A 100 8.96 -16.73 -10.88
N SER A 101 7.99 -17.66 -10.90
CA SER A 101 6.58 -17.37 -10.59
C SER A 101 6.32 -17.01 -9.13
N ASP A 102 7.27 -17.28 -8.23
CA ASP A 102 7.13 -16.95 -6.82
C ASP A 102 7.46 -15.47 -6.54
N TYR A 103 7.93 -14.75 -7.56
CA TYR A 103 8.23 -13.33 -7.50
C TYR A 103 7.18 -12.48 -8.26
N PRO A 104 6.83 -11.27 -7.78
CA PRO A 104 7.37 -10.62 -6.58
C PRO A 104 6.91 -11.32 -5.28
N MET A 105 7.88 -11.67 -4.44
CA MET A 105 7.63 -12.36 -3.18
C MET A 105 7.41 -11.33 -2.07
N ALA A 106 6.20 -11.31 -1.52
CA ALA A 106 5.92 -10.51 -0.34
C ALA A 106 6.62 -11.10 0.89
N LEU A 107 7.82 -10.61 1.20
CA LEU A 107 8.57 -11.05 2.40
C LEU A 107 7.90 -10.61 3.71
N LYS A 108 7.21 -9.46 3.67
CA LYS A 108 6.44 -8.91 4.79
C LYS A 108 5.20 -8.21 4.26
N THR A 109 4.07 -8.90 4.29
CA THR A 109 2.74 -8.30 4.12
C THR A 109 2.18 -8.03 5.51
N PHE A 110 1.88 -6.76 5.80
CA PHE A 110 1.53 -6.24 7.13
C PHE A 110 2.70 -6.19 8.11
N PRO A 111 2.70 -5.24 9.07
CA PRO A 111 3.85 -5.05 9.91
C PRO A 111 3.95 -6.21 10.91
N CYS A 112 4.69 -7.25 10.54
CA CYS A 112 5.20 -8.26 11.45
C CYS A 112 5.86 -7.52 12.64
N GLY A 113 5.25 -7.65 13.82
CA GLY A 113 5.72 -7.02 15.06
C GLY A 113 5.14 -5.64 15.42
N LYS A 114 4.36 -4.96 14.55
CA LYS A 114 3.65 -3.74 15.01
C LYS A 114 2.28 -4.08 15.57
N ARG A 115 1.95 -3.43 16.68
CA ARG A 115 0.62 -3.49 17.28
C ARG A 115 -0.44 -3.14 16.25
N VAL A 116 -1.36 -4.07 16.04
CA VAL A 116 -2.55 -3.80 15.22
C VAL A 116 -3.52 -3.00 16.08
N PHE A 117 -3.80 -1.76 15.68
CA PHE A 117 -4.82 -0.95 16.35
C PHE A 117 -6.22 -1.31 15.86
N CYS A 118 -7.21 -1.12 16.73
CA CYS A 118 -8.61 -1.16 16.37
C CYS A 118 -8.87 -0.22 15.19
N MET A 119 -9.40 -0.76 14.11
CA MET A 119 -9.72 -0.01 12.89
C MET A 119 -10.96 0.90 13.06
N LEU A 120 -11.72 0.75 14.15
CA LEU A 120 -12.88 1.60 14.45
C LEU A 120 -12.47 2.85 15.24
N CYS A 121 -11.68 2.69 16.32
CA CYS A 121 -11.33 3.80 17.21
C CYS A 121 -9.91 4.33 17.03
N HIS A 122 -9.01 3.57 16.41
CA HIS A 122 -7.58 3.89 16.24
C HIS A 122 -6.82 4.20 17.54
N GLN A 123 -7.37 3.85 18.72
CA GLN A 123 -6.78 4.16 20.02
C GLN A 123 -6.25 2.91 20.75
N SER A 124 -7.02 1.82 20.74
CA SER A 124 -6.71 0.60 21.46
C SER A 124 -6.19 -0.49 20.54
N THR A 125 -5.40 -1.42 21.06
CA THR A 125 -4.96 -2.59 20.29
C THR A 125 -6.13 -3.52 19.97
N ALA A 126 -6.07 -4.13 18.80
CA ALA A 126 -7.04 -5.11 18.36
C ALA A 126 -6.95 -6.36 19.23
N LYS A 127 -8.12 -6.92 19.55
CA LYS A 127 -8.32 -8.18 20.27
C LYS A 127 -9.25 -9.13 19.53
N TRP A 128 -9.94 -8.62 18.51
CA TRP A 128 -10.87 -9.37 17.68
C TRP A 128 -10.62 -9.05 16.22
N VAL A 129 -10.76 -10.07 15.38
CA VAL A 129 -10.81 -9.93 13.93
C VAL A 129 -12.15 -10.47 13.44
N THR A 130 -12.81 -9.73 12.54
CA THR A 130 -14.00 -10.20 11.85
C THR A 130 -13.74 -10.42 10.38
N TYR A 131 -14.37 -11.45 9.83
CA TYR A 131 -14.39 -11.76 8.41
C TYR A 131 -15.81 -11.70 7.87
N GLU A 132 -15.97 -11.35 6.59
CA GLU A 132 -17.26 -11.29 5.89
C GLU A 132 -18.28 -10.42 6.64
N ASN A 133 -17.81 -9.31 7.22
CA ASN A 133 -18.67 -8.37 7.95
C ASN A 133 -19.15 -7.27 7.01
N GLU A 134 -20.37 -7.41 6.50
CA GLU A 134 -20.96 -6.46 5.53
C GLU A 134 -21.14 -5.03 6.09
N ARG A 135 -21.00 -4.84 7.41
CA ARG A 135 -21.20 -3.55 8.07
C ARG A 135 -19.92 -2.70 8.15
N VAL A 136 -18.76 -3.23 7.76
CA VAL A 136 -17.47 -2.51 7.85
C VAL A 136 -16.81 -2.30 6.49
N LEU A 137 -15.79 -1.45 6.45
CA LEU A 137 -15.19 -0.95 5.19
C LEU A 137 -14.11 -1.87 4.59
N SER A 138 -13.68 -2.92 5.31
CA SER A 138 -12.56 -3.79 4.93
C SER A 138 -12.72 -5.18 5.52
N ASP A 139 -12.12 -6.18 4.87
CA ASP A 139 -12.14 -7.58 5.31
C ASP A 139 -10.72 -8.16 5.15
N PRO A 140 -10.05 -8.64 6.21
CA PRO A 140 -10.48 -8.65 7.62
C PRO A 140 -10.58 -7.26 8.25
N TYR A 141 -11.40 -7.14 9.29
CA TYR A 141 -11.52 -5.92 10.11
C TYR A 141 -11.16 -6.19 11.56
N PHE A 142 -10.31 -5.33 12.12
CA PHE A 142 -9.75 -5.50 13.46
C PHE A 142 -10.40 -4.57 14.48
N PHE A 143 -10.85 -5.12 15.61
CA PHE A 143 -11.51 -4.39 16.69
C PHE A 143 -10.78 -4.58 18.02
N CYS A 144 -10.75 -3.56 18.87
CA CYS A 144 -10.52 -3.77 20.31
C CYS A 144 -11.76 -4.41 20.96
N ASP A 145 -11.64 -4.93 22.19
CA ASP A 145 -12.75 -5.63 22.86
C ASP A 145 -14.02 -4.76 23.02
N VAL A 146 -13.84 -3.49 23.41
CA VAL A 146 -14.94 -2.55 23.60
C VAL A 146 -15.66 -2.28 22.28
N CYS A 147 -14.94 -1.88 21.24
CA CYS A 147 -15.51 -1.60 19.93
C CYS A 147 -16.14 -2.84 19.29
N PHE A 148 -15.55 -4.02 19.48
CA PHE A 148 -16.09 -5.26 18.95
C PHE A 148 -17.50 -5.52 19.50
N ARG A 149 -17.66 -5.44 20.83
CA ARG A 149 -18.95 -5.62 21.50
C ARG A 149 -19.94 -4.52 21.13
N SER A 150 -19.54 -3.26 21.25
CA SER A 150 -20.44 -2.13 21.04
C SER A 150 -20.95 -2.01 19.61
N TYR A 151 -20.13 -2.40 18.61
CA TYR A 151 -20.49 -2.26 17.20
C TYR A 151 -21.27 -3.48 16.68
N ASN A 152 -20.86 -4.69 17.10
CA ASN A 152 -21.36 -5.93 16.53
C ASN A 152 -22.45 -6.62 17.35
N TYR A 153 -22.76 -6.13 18.56
CA TYR A 153 -23.76 -6.71 19.45
C TYR A 153 -24.68 -5.63 20.05
N THR A 154 -25.94 -6.02 20.34
CA THR A 154 -26.87 -5.18 21.12
C THR A 154 -26.49 -5.19 22.60
N ALA A 155 -27.12 -4.31 23.39
CA ALA A 155 -26.97 -4.30 24.85
C ALA A 155 -27.29 -5.67 25.49
N ASP A 156 -28.20 -6.45 24.89
CA ASP A 156 -28.57 -7.80 25.33
C ASP A 156 -27.64 -8.91 24.76
N ASN A 157 -26.45 -8.55 24.25
CA ASN A 157 -25.49 -9.46 23.63
C ASN A 157 -26.03 -10.23 22.40
N LYS A 158 -27.04 -9.71 21.69
CA LYS A 158 -27.48 -10.29 20.42
C LYS A 158 -26.62 -9.75 19.28
N LYS A 159 -26.10 -10.66 18.44
CA LYS A 159 -25.27 -10.33 17.29
C LYS A 159 -26.05 -9.52 16.25
N ILE A 160 -25.46 -8.43 15.75
CA ILE A 160 -26.05 -7.56 14.73
C ILE A 160 -25.35 -7.81 13.39
N GLY A 161 -26.08 -8.45 12.46
CA GLY A 161 -25.57 -8.81 11.13
C GLY A 161 -24.92 -10.20 11.07
N LYS A 162 -24.43 -10.57 9.88
CA LYS A 162 -23.71 -11.82 9.63
C LYS A 162 -22.23 -11.51 9.47
N PHE A 163 -21.39 -12.27 10.16
CA PHE A 163 -19.92 -12.19 10.09
C PHE A 163 -19.32 -13.40 10.82
N ARG A 164 -18.06 -13.72 10.55
CA ARG A 164 -17.25 -14.62 11.40
C ARG A 164 -16.38 -13.77 12.32
N ALA A 165 -16.13 -14.21 13.55
CA ALA A 165 -15.26 -13.50 14.48
C ALA A 165 -14.32 -14.48 15.17
N ALA A 166 -13.07 -14.09 15.34
CA ALA A 166 -12.06 -14.82 16.09
C ALA A 166 -11.28 -13.87 17.01
N PRO A 167 -10.82 -14.35 18.18
CA PRO A 167 -9.82 -13.63 18.95
C PRO A 167 -8.59 -13.35 18.08
N PHE A 168 -8.09 -12.12 18.15
CA PHE A 168 -6.86 -11.71 17.50
C PHE A 168 -5.78 -11.62 18.58
N LEU A 169 -4.75 -12.44 18.45
CA LEU A 169 -3.54 -12.37 19.26
C LEU A 169 -2.50 -11.58 18.47
N ASP A 170 -2.10 -10.44 19.02
CA ASP A 170 -0.92 -9.73 18.53
C ASP A 170 0.30 -10.64 18.73
N TRP A 171 1.14 -10.75 17.71
CA TRP A 171 2.38 -11.53 17.71
C TRP A 171 3.29 -11.19 18.89
N ASN A 172 3.23 -9.97 19.42
CA ASN A 172 3.96 -9.54 20.61
C ASN A 172 3.50 -10.19 21.92
N THR A 173 2.39 -10.95 21.93
CA THR A 173 1.82 -11.57 23.15
C THR A 173 2.29 -13.02 23.34
N VAL A 174 3.01 -13.59 22.37
CA VAL A 174 3.44 -15.00 22.34
C VAL A 174 4.96 -15.13 22.58
N LEU A 175 5.63 -14.03 22.91
CA LEU A 175 7.03 -13.98 23.34
C LEU A 175 7.13 -13.50 24.79
#